data_AF-A0A7J8DWH1-F1
#
_entry.id   AF-A0A7J8DWH1-F1
#
_cell.length_a   1.000
_cell.length_b   1.000
_cell.length_c   1.000
_cell.angle_alpha   90.00
_cell.angle_beta   90.00
_cell.angle_gamma   90.00
#
_symmetry.space_group_name_H-M   'P 1'
#
loop_
_entity.id
_entity.type
_entity.pdbx_description
1 polymer ?
#
loop_
_entity_poly.entity_id
_entity_poly.type
_entity_poly.pdbx_seq_one_letter_code
_entity_poly.pdbx_strand_id
1 'polypeptide(L)'
;MLCAESRKDMEDWISSLKSVQTREPYEVAQFTVEHFSGMHNWYACSHARPTFCNVCRESLSGVTSHGLSCEVCKFKAHKRCAVRAINNCKWTTLASIGKDIIEDEDGVAMPHQWLEGNLPVSAKCAVCDKTCGSVLRLQDWKCLWCKTMVHTACKDSYHPVCPLGQCKVSIIPPIALNSTDSDGFCRATFCFCVSPLLVFVNSKSGDNQGVKFLRRFKQLLNPAQVFDLMNGGPYLGLRLFQKFDNFRILVCGGDGSVGWVLSEIDKLNLNKQCQVGVLPLGTGNDLARVLGWGSSYDDDTQLPQILEKLERASTKMLDRWSIMTYELKLPPKASLLPEPPEESEEFYMTIYENSVATHLSKILNSDERAVVIASAKILCETVKDFVAKVEKAYEKTLENAVVADAVANKCSVLNEKLEQLLQAVHTESASAALAPAIRCLTVEEEVMESSSEESLCESREQLLDDTAKPSSQKALKAKEILLRANSLKKAVRQVIEEASKGTR
;
A
#
# COMPACT_ATOMS: atom_id res chain seq x y z
N MET A 1 -10.43 -21.12 14.30
CA MET A 1 -9.14 -21.09 14.99
C MET A 1 -8.13 -20.53 14.01
N LEU A 2 -7.53 -19.38 14.33
CA LEU A 2 -6.40 -18.85 13.57
C LEU A 2 -5.16 -19.54 14.11
N CYS A 3 -4.46 -20.31 13.28
CA CYS A 3 -3.15 -20.87 13.63
C CYS A 3 -2.08 -20.07 12.91
N ALA A 4 -1.06 -19.64 13.66
CA ALA A 4 0.16 -19.06 13.13
C ALA A 4 1.34 -19.95 13.58
N GLU A 5 2.35 -20.07 12.73
CA GLU A 5 3.50 -20.97 12.96
C GLU A 5 4.40 -20.49 14.11
N SER A 6 4.30 -19.22 14.50
CA SER A 6 5.00 -18.68 15.66
C SER A 6 4.12 -17.74 16.50
N ARG A 7 4.45 -17.63 17.79
CA ARG A 7 3.82 -16.68 18.72
C ARG A 7 3.97 -15.22 18.26
N LYS A 8 5.08 -14.91 17.58
CA LYS A 8 5.36 -13.58 17.04
C LYS A 8 4.42 -13.24 15.88
N ASP A 9 4.17 -14.20 14.99
CA ASP A 9 3.20 -14.00 13.91
C ASP A 9 1.79 -13.86 14.46
N MET A 10 1.45 -14.62 15.52
CA MET A 10 0.17 -14.47 16.22
C MET A 10 0.01 -13.06 16.84
N GLU A 11 1.07 -12.49 17.43
CA GLU A 11 1.07 -11.12 17.97
C GLU A 11 0.95 -10.05 16.87
N ASP A 12 1.64 -10.21 15.73
CA ASP A 12 1.54 -9.32 14.57
C ASP A 12 0.12 -9.36 13.94
N TRP A 13 -0.50 -10.54 13.88
CA TRP A 13 -1.88 -10.70 13.43
C TRP A 13 -2.89 -10.09 14.42
N ILE A 14 -2.70 -10.27 15.73
CA ILE A 14 -3.56 -9.64 16.75
C ILE A 14 -3.43 -8.12 16.72
N SER A 15 -2.24 -7.59 16.52
CA SER A 15 -2.00 -6.15 16.35
C SER A 15 -2.71 -5.61 15.10
N SER A 16 -2.63 -6.36 14.00
CA SER A 16 -3.31 -6.02 12.74
C SER A 16 -4.84 -6.08 12.89
N LEU A 17 -5.37 -7.07 13.60
CA LEU A 17 -6.82 -7.19 13.83
C LEU A 17 -7.37 -6.08 14.75
N LYS A 18 -6.60 -5.67 15.78
CA LYS A 18 -6.96 -4.53 16.63
C LYS A 18 -6.99 -3.21 15.86
N SER A 19 -6.14 -3.05 14.84
CA SER A 19 -6.12 -1.86 13.97
C SER A 19 -7.33 -1.74 13.04
N VAL A 20 -8.01 -2.85 12.74
CA VAL A 20 -9.15 -2.87 11.80
C VAL A 20 -10.50 -2.61 12.49
N GLN A 21 -10.60 -2.81 13.80
CA GLN A 21 -11.87 -2.69 14.55
C GLN A 21 -12.26 -1.27 14.98
N THR A 22 -11.43 -0.25 14.76
CA THR A 22 -11.70 1.15 15.17
C THR A 22 -11.51 2.13 14.00
N ARG A 23 -12.32 1.95 12.96
CA ARG A 23 -12.30 2.80 11.77
C ARG A 23 -13.35 3.89 11.86
N GLU A 24 -12.91 5.13 12.04
CA GLU A 24 -13.18 6.25 11.10
C GLU A 24 -12.75 7.65 11.63
N PRO A 25 -12.65 7.92 12.96
CA PRO A 25 -11.99 9.15 13.46
C PRO A 25 -10.54 8.95 13.95
N TYR A 26 -10.10 7.70 14.15
CA TYR A 26 -8.85 7.37 14.86
C TYR A 26 -7.58 7.32 13.97
N GLU A 27 -7.72 7.08 12.66
CA GLU A 27 -6.57 6.94 11.73
C GLU A 27 -5.79 8.25 11.55
N VAL A 28 -6.45 9.42 11.55
CA VAL A 28 -5.78 10.73 11.39
C VAL A 28 -4.92 11.07 12.62
N ALA A 29 -5.42 10.75 13.82
CA ALA A 29 -4.70 10.99 15.07
C ALA A 29 -3.46 10.09 15.19
N GLN A 30 -3.59 8.79 14.86
CA GLN A 30 -2.46 7.85 14.91
C GLN A 30 -1.39 8.17 13.86
N PHE A 31 -1.81 8.52 12.63
CA PHE A 31 -0.91 8.97 11.57
C PHE A 31 -0.16 10.25 11.96
N THR A 32 -0.85 11.24 12.55
CA THR A 32 -0.27 12.50 13.00
C THR A 32 0.74 12.28 14.15
N VAL A 33 0.41 11.42 15.12
CA VAL A 33 1.32 11.11 16.23
C VAL A 33 2.59 10.43 15.72
N GLU A 34 2.51 9.44 14.84
CA GLU A 34 3.72 8.78 14.31
C GLU A 34 4.58 9.71 13.44
N HIS A 35 3.96 10.61 12.69
CA HIS A 35 4.65 11.51 11.76
C HIS A 35 5.37 12.69 12.45
N PHE A 36 4.89 13.11 13.63
CA PHE A 36 5.42 14.26 14.38
C PHE A 36 6.06 13.91 15.73
N SER A 37 6.05 12.64 16.17
CA SER A 37 6.46 12.21 17.53
C SER A 37 7.95 12.35 17.89
N GLY A 38 8.84 12.63 16.93
CA GLY A 38 10.29 12.63 17.18
C GLY A 38 10.85 11.25 17.55
N MET A 39 10.07 10.18 17.39
CA MET A 39 10.50 8.80 17.59
C MET A 39 11.34 8.29 16.42
N HIS A 40 12.21 7.32 16.70
CA HIS A 40 13.03 6.68 15.67
C HIS A 40 12.24 5.55 15.00
N ASN A 41 12.06 5.63 13.67
CA ASN A 41 11.52 4.52 12.89
C ASN A 41 12.66 3.59 12.45
N TRP A 42 12.68 2.36 12.94
CA TRP A 42 13.81 1.44 12.78
C TRP A 42 13.64 0.50 11.60
N TYR A 43 14.73 0.29 10.84
CA TYR A 43 14.84 -0.81 9.89
C TYR A 43 16.14 -1.58 10.10
N ALA A 44 16.10 -2.87 9.83
CA ALA A 44 17.28 -3.73 9.84
C ALA A 44 18.19 -3.36 8.67
N CYS A 45 19.49 -3.18 8.93
CA CYS A 45 20.46 -2.92 7.89
C CYS A 45 21.78 -3.64 8.17
N SER A 46 22.47 -4.01 7.11
CA SER A 46 23.88 -4.41 7.16
C SER A 46 24.77 -3.20 6.90
N HIS A 47 25.97 -3.23 7.46
CA HIS A 47 26.95 -2.17 7.32
C HIS A 47 28.17 -2.71 6.57
N ALA A 48 28.44 -2.14 5.39
CA ALA A 48 29.64 -2.47 4.62
C ALA A 48 30.93 -1.88 5.23
N ARG A 49 30.81 -1.09 6.32
CA ARG A 49 31.91 -0.37 6.98
C ARG A 49 31.76 -0.47 8.50
N PRO A 50 32.86 -0.33 9.26
CA PRO A 50 32.80 -0.23 10.72
C PRO A 50 31.80 0.86 11.13
N THR A 51 30.74 0.45 11.81
CA THR A 51 29.64 1.32 12.26
C THR A 51 29.42 1.03 13.73
N PHE A 52 29.07 2.06 14.51
CA PHE A 52 28.99 1.96 15.95
C PHE A 52 27.58 2.33 16.44
N CYS A 53 27.17 1.71 17.53
CA CYS A 53 25.89 1.95 18.19
C CYS A 53 25.89 3.31 18.89
N ASN A 54 24.97 4.20 18.53
CA ASN A 54 24.80 5.51 19.14
C ASN A 54 24.31 5.47 20.60
N VAL A 55 23.99 4.30 21.14
CA VAL A 55 23.58 4.11 22.55
C VAL A 55 24.75 3.60 23.40
N CYS A 56 25.30 2.42 23.10
CA CYS A 56 26.39 1.83 23.89
C CYS A 56 27.79 2.16 23.38
N ARG A 57 27.91 2.85 22.23
CA ARG A 57 29.18 3.24 21.56
C ARG A 57 30.05 2.08 21.06
N GLU A 58 29.61 0.83 21.24
CA GLU A 58 30.28 -0.37 20.74
C GLU A 58 30.04 -0.59 19.24
N SER A 59 30.91 -1.39 18.62
CA SER A 59 30.80 -1.76 17.21
C SER A 59 29.54 -2.57 16.91
N LEU A 60 28.92 -2.28 15.78
CA LEU A 60 27.87 -3.08 15.16
C LEU A 60 28.54 -4.14 14.27
N SER A 61 29.22 -5.11 14.89
CA SER A 61 29.91 -6.20 14.18
C SER A 61 29.05 -7.46 14.09
N GLY A 62 28.94 -8.03 12.89
CA GLY A 62 28.55 -9.42 12.68
C GLY A 62 28.00 -9.70 11.28
N VAL A 63 28.46 -10.81 10.69
CA VAL A 63 27.99 -11.35 9.41
C VAL A 63 26.50 -11.77 9.48
N THR A 64 25.94 -11.88 10.69
CA THR A 64 24.57 -12.31 10.97
C THR A 64 23.77 -11.35 11.87
N SER A 65 24.34 -10.22 12.31
CA SER A 65 23.69 -9.30 13.24
C SER A 65 23.34 -7.97 12.56
N HIS A 66 22.12 -7.88 12.04
CA HIS A 66 21.60 -6.63 11.48
C HIS A 66 21.43 -5.58 12.59
N GLY A 67 22.31 -4.59 12.61
CA GLY A 67 22.09 -3.35 13.36
C GLY A 67 20.80 -2.67 12.88
N LEU A 68 20.15 -1.94 13.78
CA LEU A 68 19.01 -1.11 13.43
C LEU A 68 19.49 0.27 13.02
N SER A 69 18.88 0.81 11.98
CA SER A 69 19.06 2.20 11.57
C SER A 69 17.72 2.91 11.61
N CYS A 70 17.72 4.13 12.12
CA CYS A 70 16.59 5.03 11.93
C CYS A 70 16.48 5.39 10.44
N GLU A 71 15.27 5.38 9.90
CA GLU A 71 14.94 5.74 8.52
C GLU A 71 15.20 7.22 8.21
N VAL A 72 15.05 8.07 9.23
CA VAL A 72 15.02 9.54 9.09
C VAL A 72 16.37 10.17 9.44
N CYS A 73 16.87 9.98 10.66
CA CYS A 73 18.09 10.64 11.13
C CYS A 73 19.36 9.80 10.90
N LYS A 74 19.22 8.52 10.54
CA LYS A 74 20.32 7.53 10.44
C LYS A 74 21.02 7.21 11.76
N PHE A 75 20.40 7.48 12.90
CA PHE A 75 20.83 6.95 14.20
C PHE A 75 20.96 5.42 14.11
N LYS A 76 22.07 4.87 14.62
CA LYS A 76 22.37 3.44 14.54
C LYS A 76 22.35 2.83 15.93
N ALA A 77 21.72 1.68 16.09
CA ALA A 77 21.66 0.99 17.38
C ALA A 77 21.68 -0.53 17.21
N HIS A 78 22.20 -1.26 18.21
CA HIS A 78 21.90 -2.70 18.30
C HIS A 78 20.41 -2.90 18.52
N LYS A 79 19.88 -4.08 18.14
CA LYS A 79 18.48 -4.46 18.42
C LYS A 79 18.13 -4.30 19.91
N ARG A 80 19.02 -4.73 20.81
CA ARG A 80 18.88 -4.57 22.27
C ARG A 80 18.96 -3.12 22.77
N CYS A 81 19.62 -2.24 22.02
CA CYS A 81 19.84 -0.84 22.39
C CYS A 81 18.73 0.09 21.89
N ALA A 82 18.01 -0.27 20.83
CA ALA A 82 16.99 0.59 20.22
C ALA A 82 15.88 0.99 21.19
N VAL A 83 15.48 0.09 22.11
CA VAL A 83 14.47 0.37 23.14
C VAL A 83 14.93 1.43 24.15
N ARG A 84 16.25 1.58 24.32
CA ARG A 84 16.88 2.58 25.21
C ARG A 84 17.28 3.86 24.48
N ALA A 85 17.02 3.95 23.18
CA ALA A 85 17.35 5.15 22.41
C ALA A 85 16.47 6.32 22.85
N ILE A 86 17.08 7.50 23.00
CA ILE A 86 16.35 8.72 23.31
C ILE A 86 15.49 9.10 22.09
N ASN A 87 14.26 9.55 22.31
CA ASN A 87 13.34 10.02 21.26
C ASN A 87 13.71 11.43 20.77
N ASN A 88 14.92 11.55 20.21
CA ASN A 88 15.49 12.78 19.67
C ASN A 88 15.71 12.69 18.15
N CYS A 89 14.81 12.00 17.45
CA CYS A 89 14.85 11.94 15.99
C CYS A 89 14.70 13.35 15.38
N LYS A 90 14.86 13.44 14.06
CA LYS A 90 14.82 14.70 13.32
C LYS A 90 13.55 15.48 13.68
N TRP A 91 13.72 16.74 14.08
CA TRP A 91 12.61 17.62 14.45
C TRP A 91 11.65 17.82 13.26
N THR A 92 10.37 18.07 13.54
CA THR A 92 9.34 18.21 12.49
C THR A 92 8.52 19.47 12.68
N THR A 93 8.24 19.86 13.93
CA THR A 93 7.45 21.04 14.32
C THR A 93 8.21 21.90 15.33
N LEU A 94 7.72 23.12 15.58
CA LEU A 94 8.27 24.04 16.57
C LEU A 94 8.29 23.39 17.97
N ALA A 95 7.23 22.67 18.32
CA ALA A 95 7.11 21.94 19.58
C ALA A 95 8.20 20.86 19.75
N SER A 96 8.64 20.24 18.66
CA SER A 96 9.69 19.21 18.71
C SER A 96 11.09 19.77 18.97
N ILE A 97 11.34 21.06 18.69
CA ILE A 97 12.60 21.73 19.01
C ILE A 97 12.66 22.04 20.51
N GLY A 98 11.55 22.50 21.09
CA GLY A 98 11.45 22.77 22.53
C GLY A 98 12.38 23.91 22.96
N LYS A 99 13.32 23.63 23.87
CA LYS A 99 14.18 24.65 24.51
C LYS A 99 15.39 25.05 23.67
N ASP A 100 15.65 24.36 22.57
CA ASP A 100 16.81 24.63 21.70
C ASP A 100 16.56 25.78 20.70
N ILE A 101 15.38 26.40 20.74
CA ILE A 101 15.00 27.51 19.87
C ILE A 101 15.92 28.71 20.12
N ILE A 102 16.38 29.33 19.03
CA ILE A 102 17.16 30.56 19.07
C ILE A 102 16.19 31.70 18.80
N GLU A 103 16.09 32.62 19.75
CA GLU A 103 15.28 33.84 19.63
C GLU A 103 16.24 35.02 19.45
N ASP A 104 16.19 35.63 18.28
CA ASP A 104 16.97 36.82 17.92
C ASP A 104 16.04 38.04 17.74
N GLU A 105 16.59 39.25 17.63
CA GLU A 105 15.81 40.49 17.39
C GLU A 105 14.98 40.43 16.10
N ASP A 106 15.42 39.64 15.10
CA ASP A 106 14.75 39.40 13.82
C ASP A 106 13.71 38.25 13.86
N GLY A 107 13.53 37.60 15.02
CA GLY A 107 12.57 36.53 15.23
C GLY A 107 13.21 35.16 15.57
N VAL A 108 12.50 34.08 15.26
CA VAL A 108 12.92 32.71 15.61
C VAL A 108 13.87 32.14 14.56
N ALA A 109 15.07 31.75 14.98
CA ALA A 109 16.10 31.14 14.13
C ALA A 109 16.20 29.62 14.36
N MET A 110 16.51 28.89 13.28
CA MET A 110 16.61 27.43 13.30
C MET A 110 17.98 26.98 13.86
N PRO A 111 18.05 26.26 14.99
CA PRO A 111 19.30 25.71 15.51
C PRO A 111 19.80 24.50 14.70
N HIS A 112 21.09 24.19 14.82
CA HIS A 112 21.63 22.92 14.34
C HIS A 112 21.22 21.73 15.21
N GLN A 113 20.55 20.74 14.63
CA GLN A 113 20.33 19.43 15.26
C GLN A 113 21.50 18.49 14.95
N TRP A 114 22.33 18.18 15.94
CA TRP A 114 23.55 17.39 15.77
C TRP A 114 23.33 15.89 16.06
N LEU A 115 23.89 15.04 15.19
CA LEU A 115 24.01 13.59 15.40
C LEU A 115 25.49 13.21 15.49
N GLU A 116 25.83 12.44 16.52
CA GLU A 116 27.21 11.99 16.78
C GLU A 116 27.61 10.81 15.87
N GLY A 117 28.81 10.91 15.29
CA GLY A 117 29.54 9.81 14.67
C GLY A 117 28.91 9.20 13.41
N ASN A 118 29.44 8.02 13.04
CA ASN A 118 29.09 7.29 11.82
C ASN A 118 29.19 8.19 10.55
N LEU A 119 30.22 9.03 10.51
CA LEU A 119 30.45 9.98 9.42
C LEU A 119 30.95 9.25 8.15
N PRO A 120 30.65 9.76 6.95
CA PRO A 120 31.19 9.23 5.70
C PRO A 120 32.72 9.21 5.68
N VAL A 121 33.31 8.23 4.99
CA VAL A 121 34.74 8.25 4.64
C VAL A 121 34.99 9.48 3.78
N SER A 122 36.03 10.27 4.10
CA SER A 122 36.33 11.62 3.56
C SER A 122 35.49 12.77 4.11
N ALA A 123 34.74 12.59 5.19
CA ALA A 123 34.11 13.70 5.89
C ALA A 123 35.17 14.73 6.33
N LYS A 124 34.90 16.01 6.04
CA LYS A 124 35.74 17.14 6.42
C LYS A 124 34.99 18.06 7.39
N CYS A 125 35.72 18.60 8.35
CA CYS A 125 35.18 19.57 9.30
C CYS A 125 35.03 20.94 8.61
N ALA A 126 33.84 21.53 8.69
CA ALA A 126 33.57 22.84 8.09
C ALA A 126 34.30 24.03 8.75
N VAL A 127 34.90 23.85 9.93
CA VAL A 127 35.66 24.90 10.64
C VAL A 127 37.14 24.88 10.25
N CYS A 128 37.78 23.70 10.23
CA CYS A 128 39.22 23.57 10.04
C CYS A 128 39.65 22.87 8.74
N ASP A 129 38.70 22.41 7.92
CA ASP A 129 38.86 21.61 6.68
C ASP A 129 39.63 20.28 6.83
N LYS A 130 39.97 19.88 8.05
CA LYS A 130 40.61 18.58 8.33
C LYS A 130 39.59 17.45 8.35
N THR A 131 40.04 16.23 8.06
CA THR A 131 39.21 15.03 8.10
C THR A 131 38.60 14.81 9.49
N CYS A 132 37.29 14.56 9.54
CA CYS A 132 36.54 14.26 10.76
C CYS A 132 35.85 12.90 10.67
N GLY A 133 35.54 12.30 11.81
CA GLY A 133 35.04 10.94 11.97
C GLY A 133 36.15 9.96 12.35
N SER A 134 35.74 8.74 12.73
CA SER A 134 36.67 7.65 13.05
C SER A 134 36.10 6.32 12.61
N VAL A 135 37.00 5.41 12.23
CA VAL A 135 36.69 4.00 11.94
C VAL A 135 36.78 3.12 13.19
N LEU A 136 37.28 3.65 14.30
CA LEU A 136 37.51 2.92 15.55
C LEU A 136 36.45 3.20 16.62
N ARG A 137 35.73 4.32 16.51
CA ARG A 137 34.72 4.75 17.50
C ARG A 137 33.75 5.78 16.94
N LEU A 138 32.65 6.03 17.67
CA LEU A 138 31.83 7.24 17.48
C LEU A 138 32.60 8.47 17.95
N GLN A 139 32.68 9.47 17.08
CA GLN A 139 33.19 10.80 17.38
C GLN A 139 32.72 11.77 16.31
N ASP A 140 32.84 13.07 16.61
CA ASP A 140 32.49 14.18 15.74
C ASP A 140 30.99 14.22 15.40
N TRP A 141 30.54 15.30 14.78
CA TRP A 141 29.12 15.62 14.68
C TRP A 141 28.71 15.92 13.25
N LYS A 142 27.49 15.55 12.89
CA LYS A 142 26.84 15.90 11.63
C LYS A 142 25.48 16.53 11.90
N CYS A 143 25.21 17.67 11.28
CA CYS A 143 23.88 18.27 11.36
C CYS A 143 22.87 17.46 10.53
N LEU A 144 21.71 17.15 11.11
CA LEU A 144 20.62 16.43 10.44
C LEU A 144 19.94 17.24 9.34
N TRP A 145 20.07 18.56 9.33
CA TRP A 145 19.45 19.48 8.38
C TRP A 145 20.43 19.85 7.27
N CYS A 146 21.40 20.73 7.55
CA CYS A 146 22.33 21.24 6.55
C CYS A 146 23.44 20.25 6.14
N LYS A 147 23.55 19.10 6.81
CA LYS A 147 24.56 18.05 6.56
C LYS A 147 26.01 18.45 6.83
N THR A 148 26.26 19.65 7.35
CA THR A 148 27.59 20.08 7.82
C THR A 148 28.14 19.11 8.85
N MET A 149 29.45 18.86 8.78
CA MET A 149 30.18 18.01 9.72
C MET A 149 31.23 18.83 10.45
N VAL A 150 31.38 18.60 11.75
CA VAL A 150 32.33 19.33 12.61
C VAL A 150 32.98 18.39 13.60
N HIS A 151 34.24 18.64 13.94
CA HIS A 151 34.87 17.95 15.07
C HIS A 151 34.17 18.28 16.37
N THR A 152 34.27 17.39 17.36
CA THR A 152 33.78 17.69 18.71
C THR A 152 34.36 19.00 19.27
N ALA A 153 35.66 19.25 19.07
CA ALA A 153 36.31 20.48 19.51
C ALA A 153 35.94 21.72 18.69
N CYS A 154 35.47 21.55 17.44
CA CYS A 154 35.10 22.64 16.56
C CYS A 154 33.60 22.98 16.62
N LYS A 155 32.79 22.14 17.28
CA LYS A 155 31.34 22.26 17.30
C LYS A 155 30.88 23.60 17.87
N ASP A 156 31.44 24.01 19.01
CA ASP A 156 31.01 25.22 19.71
C ASP A 156 31.58 26.51 19.09
N SER A 157 32.56 26.38 18.19
CA SER A 157 33.07 27.50 17.36
C SER A 157 32.30 27.68 16.06
N TYR A 158 31.41 26.75 15.70
CA TYR A 158 30.62 26.83 14.49
C TYR A 158 29.35 27.67 14.72
N HIS A 159 28.87 28.35 13.68
CA HIS A 159 27.69 29.21 13.77
C HIS A 159 26.46 28.45 14.32
N PRO A 160 25.70 29.00 15.29
CA PRO A 160 24.61 28.27 15.95
C PRO A 160 23.35 28.12 15.07
N VAL A 161 23.12 29.05 14.15
CA VAL A 161 21.96 29.02 13.23
C VAL A 161 22.25 28.16 12.00
N CYS A 162 21.34 27.24 11.73
CA CYS A 162 21.39 26.28 10.64
C CYS A 162 20.81 26.85 9.34
N PRO A 163 21.59 26.86 8.23
CA PRO A 163 21.11 27.37 6.95
C PRO A 163 20.25 26.36 6.16
N LEU A 164 19.86 25.22 6.75
CA LEU A 164 19.13 24.09 6.14
C LEU A 164 19.81 23.39 4.95
N GLY A 165 20.93 23.93 4.44
CA GLY A 165 21.77 23.32 3.41
C GLY A 165 21.22 23.50 1.99
N GLN A 166 21.52 22.54 1.10
CA GLN A 166 21.24 22.63 -0.33
C GLN A 166 19.74 22.76 -0.64
N CYS A 167 18.87 22.07 0.10
CA CYS A 167 17.42 22.06 -0.17
C CYS A 167 16.64 23.14 0.59
N LYS A 168 17.29 24.22 1.04
CA LYS A 168 16.68 25.23 1.94
C LYS A 168 15.37 25.84 1.43
N VAL A 169 15.20 25.96 0.10
CA VAL A 169 13.99 26.54 -0.52
C VAL A 169 12.82 25.55 -0.47
N SER A 170 13.13 24.25 -0.59
CA SER A 170 12.15 23.16 -0.59
C SER A 170 11.75 22.71 0.83
N ILE A 171 12.63 22.89 1.82
CA ILE A 171 12.42 22.49 3.21
C ILE A 171 11.47 23.48 3.90
N ILE A 172 10.41 22.96 4.53
CA ILE A 172 9.69 23.69 5.58
C ILE A 172 10.46 23.44 6.89
N PRO A 173 11.12 24.46 7.46
CA PRO A 173 11.85 24.26 8.70
C PRO A 173 10.87 23.95 9.85
N PRO A 174 11.27 23.17 10.86
CA PRO A 174 10.38 22.86 11.99
C PRO A 174 9.88 24.12 12.71
N ILE A 175 10.71 25.18 12.79
CA ILE A 175 10.31 26.49 13.36
C ILE A 175 9.12 27.14 12.63
N ALA A 176 8.85 26.75 11.39
CA ALA A 176 7.71 27.27 10.65
C ALA A 176 6.41 26.51 10.94
N LEU A 177 6.45 25.29 11.51
CA LEU A 177 5.26 24.44 11.71
C LEU A 177 4.78 24.44 13.16
N ASN A 178 3.60 25.01 13.40
CA ASN A 178 2.94 25.04 14.71
C ASN A 178 1.90 23.91 14.79
N SER A 179 1.94 23.10 15.85
CA SER A 179 1.18 21.85 15.97
C SER A 179 -0.28 22.00 16.44
N THR A 180 -0.83 23.21 16.54
CA THR A 180 -2.06 23.47 17.31
C THR A 180 -3.15 24.18 16.51
N ASP A 181 -3.70 23.52 15.50
CA ASP A 181 -5.09 23.82 15.11
C ASP A 181 -6.04 22.80 15.74
N SER A 182 -7.27 23.23 16.03
CA SER A 182 -8.39 22.43 16.54
C SER A 182 -8.72 21.19 15.69
N ASP A 183 -8.26 21.17 14.44
CA ASP A 183 -8.45 20.05 13.50
C ASP A 183 -7.27 19.05 13.51
N GLY A 184 -6.22 19.27 14.31
CA GLY A 184 -5.03 18.40 14.37
C GLY A 184 -4.01 18.63 13.24
N PHE A 185 -4.13 19.71 12.47
CA PHE A 185 -3.22 20.02 11.35
C PHE A 185 -2.22 21.14 11.72
N CYS A 186 -1.02 21.07 11.13
CA CYS A 186 0.02 22.07 11.38
C CYS A 186 -0.20 23.34 10.57
N ARG A 187 -0.10 24.52 11.20
CA ARG A 187 -0.05 25.81 10.50
C ARG A 187 1.39 26.20 10.23
N ALA A 188 1.68 26.56 8.99
CA ALA A 188 2.96 27.13 8.61
C ALA A 188 2.97 28.66 8.77
N THR A 189 4.04 29.20 9.33
CA THR A 189 4.25 30.65 9.38
C THR A 189 4.93 31.11 8.08
N PHE A 190 4.26 31.98 7.33
CA PHE A 190 4.59 32.34 5.93
C PHE A 190 5.95 33.01 5.73
N CYS A 191 6.53 33.66 6.75
CA CYS A 191 7.78 34.41 6.60
C CYS A 191 9.00 33.56 6.20
N PHE A 192 8.94 32.23 6.36
CA PHE A 192 10.11 31.36 6.18
C PHE A 192 10.12 30.57 4.86
N CYS A 193 9.01 30.53 4.10
CA CYS A 193 8.82 29.56 3.01
C CYS A 193 8.34 30.23 1.72
N VAL A 194 9.24 30.42 0.76
CA VAL A 194 8.90 31.05 -0.54
C VAL A 194 8.28 30.03 -1.52
N SER A 195 8.72 28.77 -1.50
CA SER A 195 8.21 27.71 -2.40
C SER A 195 8.44 26.31 -1.81
N PRO A 196 7.66 25.94 -0.77
CA PRO A 196 7.85 24.66 -0.09
C PRO A 196 7.50 23.48 -0.99
N LEU A 197 8.14 22.34 -0.74
CA LEU A 197 7.95 21.11 -1.51
C LEU A 197 7.16 20.07 -0.69
N LEU A 198 6.05 19.59 -1.23
CA LEU A 198 5.31 18.43 -0.76
C LEU A 198 5.72 17.21 -1.59
N VAL A 199 6.13 16.13 -0.95
CA VAL A 199 6.56 14.91 -1.65
C VAL A 199 5.60 13.77 -1.35
N PHE A 200 5.05 13.19 -2.40
CA PHE A 200 4.31 11.94 -2.35
C PHE A 200 5.16 10.82 -2.95
N VAL A 201 5.30 9.72 -2.23
CA VAL A 201 6.03 8.54 -2.71
C VAL A 201 5.11 7.34 -2.68
N ASN A 202 5.02 6.61 -3.78
CA ASN A 202 4.40 5.30 -3.78
C ASN A 202 5.44 4.26 -3.34
N SER A 203 5.32 3.75 -2.10
CA SER A 203 6.27 2.78 -1.54
C SER A 203 6.36 1.46 -2.31
N LYS A 204 5.30 1.05 -3.02
CA LYS A 204 5.24 -0.18 -3.81
C LYS A 204 5.77 -0.02 -5.24
N SER A 205 5.98 1.21 -5.71
CA SER A 205 6.48 1.46 -7.07
C SER A 205 7.94 1.02 -7.28
N GLY A 206 8.21 0.55 -8.50
CA GLY A 206 9.54 0.18 -8.96
C GLY A 206 10.17 -0.94 -8.15
N ASP A 207 9.52 -2.10 -8.02
CA ASP A 207 10.03 -3.25 -7.26
C ASP A 207 10.40 -2.90 -5.80
N ASN A 208 9.49 -2.19 -5.12
CA ASN A 208 9.66 -1.69 -3.74
C ASN A 208 10.84 -0.71 -3.53
N GLN A 209 11.41 -0.17 -4.62
CA GLN A 209 12.42 0.90 -4.52
C GLN A 209 11.83 2.18 -3.93
N GLY A 210 10.50 2.39 -4.04
CA GLY A 210 9.79 3.50 -3.42
C GLY A 210 10.08 3.67 -1.93
N VAL A 211 10.27 2.57 -1.18
CA VAL A 211 10.65 2.63 0.25
C VAL A 211 12.02 3.30 0.44
N LYS A 212 13.00 3.04 -0.44
CA LYS A 212 14.33 3.69 -0.36
C LYS A 212 14.23 5.19 -0.61
N PHE A 213 13.48 5.58 -1.64
CA PHE A 213 13.21 6.98 -1.96
C PHE A 213 12.48 7.69 -0.81
N LEU A 214 11.44 7.09 -0.25
CA LEU A 214 10.70 7.63 0.91
C LEU A 214 11.65 7.92 2.08
N ARG A 215 12.51 6.96 2.44
CA ARG A 215 13.53 7.13 3.49
C ARG A 215 14.49 8.26 3.15
N ARG A 216 14.94 8.34 1.90
CA ARG A 216 15.91 9.34 1.45
C ARG A 216 15.31 10.75 1.45
N PHE A 217 14.06 10.92 1.02
CA PHE A 217 13.34 12.18 1.15
C PHE A 217 13.17 12.62 2.60
N LYS A 218 12.77 11.73 3.52
CA LYS A 218 12.69 12.05 4.96
C LYS A 218 14.03 12.47 5.57
N GLN A 219 15.15 11.97 5.05
CA GLN A 219 16.48 12.41 5.46
C GLN A 219 16.81 13.81 4.94
N LEU A 220 16.45 14.13 3.70
CA LEU A 220 16.77 15.41 3.04
C LEU A 220 15.83 16.53 3.49
N LEU A 221 14.52 16.30 3.44
CA LEU A 221 13.46 17.26 3.74
C LEU A 221 12.94 17.10 5.16
N ASN A 222 12.06 18.00 5.61
CA ASN A 222 11.33 17.78 6.85
C ASN A 222 10.42 16.54 6.67
N PRO A 223 10.46 15.54 7.57
CA PRO A 223 9.59 14.36 7.48
C PRO A 223 8.12 14.72 7.29
N ALA A 224 7.67 15.84 7.89
CA ALA A 224 6.32 16.41 7.77
C ALA A 224 5.86 16.72 6.33
N GLN A 225 6.79 16.75 5.38
CA GLN A 225 6.53 17.05 3.97
C GLN A 225 6.53 15.80 3.08
N VAL A 226 6.76 14.61 3.64
CA VAL A 226 7.02 13.39 2.88
C VAL A 226 6.02 12.31 3.24
N PHE A 227 5.06 12.08 2.35
CA PHE A 227 3.92 11.19 2.55
C PHE A 227 4.06 9.93 1.68
N ASP A 228 3.67 8.80 2.25
CA ASP A 228 3.53 7.55 1.49
C ASP A 228 2.10 7.44 0.95
N LEU A 229 1.95 7.37 -0.37
CA LEU A 229 0.64 7.24 -1.01
C LEU A 229 -0.08 5.96 -0.60
N MET A 230 0.67 4.89 -0.30
CA MET A 230 0.09 3.62 0.11
C MET A 230 -0.37 3.63 1.57
N ASN A 231 0.06 4.62 2.36
CA ASN A 231 -0.26 4.75 3.77
C ASN A 231 -0.85 6.14 4.06
N GLY A 232 -2.18 6.26 3.97
CA GLY A 232 -2.92 7.51 4.24
C GLY A 232 -3.27 8.35 3.00
N GLY A 233 -2.79 7.98 1.82
CA GLY A 233 -3.15 8.62 0.54
C GLY A 233 -2.70 10.08 0.41
N PRO A 234 -3.08 10.77 -0.69
CA PRO A 234 -2.65 12.14 -0.95
C PRO A 234 -3.39 13.20 -0.13
N TYR A 235 -4.59 12.88 0.36
CA TYR A 235 -5.49 13.85 1.01
C TYR A 235 -4.86 14.56 2.22
N LEU A 236 -4.20 13.80 3.12
CA LEU A 236 -3.61 14.36 4.35
C LEU A 236 -2.51 15.39 4.05
N GLY A 237 -1.61 15.07 3.11
CA GLY A 237 -0.54 15.98 2.71
C GLY A 237 -1.07 17.24 2.03
N LEU A 238 -2.06 17.09 1.14
CA LEU A 238 -2.70 18.22 0.46
C LEU A 238 -3.44 19.15 1.43
N ARG A 239 -4.14 18.58 2.42
CA ARG A 239 -4.83 19.36 3.46
C ARG A 239 -3.85 20.15 4.34
N LEU A 240 -2.69 19.59 4.65
CA LEU A 240 -1.64 20.31 5.39
C LEU A 240 -1.07 21.48 4.57
N PHE A 241 -0.95 21.31 3.25
CA PHE A 241 -0.42 22.33 2.36
C PHE A 241 -1.45 23.33 1.81
N GLN A 242 -2.75 23.08 2.00
CA GLN A 242 -3.85 23.93 1.52
C GLN A 242 -3.77 25.38 2.00
N LYS A 243 -3.09 25.63 3.13
CA LYS A 243 -2.92 26.98 3.68
C LYS A 243 -1.79 27.77 3.02
N PHE A 244 -0.93 27.15 2.22
CA PHE A 244 0.11 27.86 1.50
C PHE A 244 -0.44 28.48 0.23
N ASP A 245 -0.08 29.74 -0.06
CA ASP A 245 -0.53 30.43 -1.26
C ASP A 245 -0.03 29.73 -2.53
N ASN A 246 1.26 29.38 -2.56
CA ASN A 246 1.90 28.64 -3.64
C ASN A 246 2.85 27.58 -3.09
N PHE A 247 2.82 26.38 -3.65
CA PHE A 247 3.73 25.30 -3.29
C PHE A 247 3.98 24.34 -4.44
N ARG A 248 5.05 23.54 -4.32
CA ARG A 248 5.41 22.51 -5.29
C ARG A 248 5.05 21.14 -4.76
N ILE A 249 4.63 20.24 -5.64
CA ILE A 249 4.35 18.84 -5.34
C ILE A 249 5.28 18.00 -6.19
N LEU A 250 5.96 17.03 -5.59
CA LEU A 250 6.71 15.99 -6.31
C LEU A 250 6.06 14.64 -6.07
N VAL A 251 5.60 13.99 -7.14
CA VAL A 251 5.02 12.65 -7.08
C VAL A 251 6.04 11.64 -7.57
N CYS A 252 6.44 10.71 -6.71
CA CYS A 252 7.38 9.65 -6.99
C CYS A 252 6.62 8.33 -7.19
N GLY A 253 6.48 7.91 -8.44
CA GLY A 253 5.65 6.77 -8.85
C GLY A 253 5.50 6.70 -10.37
N GLY A 254 4.52 5.91 -10.82
CA GLY A 254 4.09 5.89 -12.23
C GLY A 254 2.86 6.76 -12.49
N ASP A 255 2.38 6.75 -13.73
CA ASP A 255 1.29 7.61 -14.21
C ASP A 255 0.00 7.45 -13.36
N GLY A 256 -0.30 6.24 -12.90
CA GLY A 256 -1.46 5.99 -12.01
C GLY A 256 -1.36 6.69 -10.65
N SER A 257 -0.15 6.79 -10.09
CA SER A 257 0.08 7.52 -8.83
C SER A 257 -0.03 9.03 -9.03
N VAL A 258 0.48 9.52 -10.16
CA VAL A 258 0.33 10.93 -10.54
C VAL A 258 -1.14 11.27 -10.75
N GLY A 259 -1.88 10.44 -11.48
CA GLY A 259 -3.31 10.60 -11.71
C GLY A 259 -4.13 10.62 -10.41
N TRP A 260 -3.76 9.79 -9.43
CA TRP A 260 -4.42 9.80 -8.12
C TRP A 260 -4.21 11.12 -7.37
N VAL A 261 -2.97 11.60 -7.26
CA VAL A 261 -2.65 12.88 -6.62
C VAL A 261 -3.36 14.03 -7.33
N LEU A 262 -3.31 14.05 -8.67
CA LEU A 262 -3.97 15.03 -9.53
C LEU A 262 -5.50 15.05 -9.33
N SER A 263 -6.13 13.89 -9.21
CA SER A 263 -7.57 13.81 -8.94
C SER A 263 -7.94 14.37 -7.56
N GLU A 264 -7.08 14.18 -6.55
CA GLU A 264 -7.30 14.71 -5.22
C GLU A 264 -7.08 16.24 -5.16
N ILE A 265 -6.12 16.76 -5.93
CA ILE A 265 -5.91 18.20 -6.13
C ILE A 265 -7.18 18.87 -6.70
N ASP A 266 -7.84 18.22 -7.67
CA ASP A 266 -9.08 18.75 -8.27
C ASP A 266 -10.20 18.81 -7.25
N LYS A 267 -10.38 17.76 -6.44
CA LYS A 267 -11.41 17.73 -5.37
C LYS A 267 -11.23 18.85 -4.36
N LEU A 268 -9.98 19.19 -4.03
CA LEU A 268 -9.63 20.25 -3.09
C LEU A 268 -9.52 21.64 -3.76
N ASN A 269 -9.71 21.74 -5.07
CA ASN A 269 -9.59 22.97 -5.86
C ASN A 269 -8.22 23.68 -5.69
N LEU A 270 -7.13 22.92 -5.59
CA LEU A 270 -5.77 23.44 -5.38
C LEU A 270 -5.00 23.73 -6.68
N ASN A 271 -5.64 23.54 -7.83
CA ASN A 271 -5.03 23.60 -9.16
C ASN A 271 -4.37 24.95 -9.51
N LYS A 272 -4.75 26.05 -8.85
CA LYS A 272 -4.12 27.37 -9.04
C LYS A 272 -2.94 27.64 -8.10
N GLN A 273 -2.82 26.87 -7.02
CA GLN A 273 -1.84 27.07 -5.94
C GLN A 273 -0.63 26.13 -6.07
N CYS A 274 -0.83 24.94 -6.64
CA CYS A 274 0.22 23.92 -6.68
C CYS A 274 0.83 23.70 -8.07
N GLN A 275 2.13 23.44 -8.10
CA GLN A 275 2.87 23.00 -9.29
C GLN A 275 3.30 21.55 -9.12
N VAL A 276 2.98 20.66 -10.05
CA VAL A 276 3.25 19.22 -9.93
C VAL A 276 4.45 18.81 -10.79
N GLY A 277 5.45 18.20 -10.16
CA GLY A 277 6.56 17.50 -10.78
C GLY A 277 6.45 15.99 -10.60
N VAL A 278 7.06 15.23 -11.50
CA VAL A 278 7.02 13.77 -11.50
C VAL A 278 8.44 13.21 -11.39
N LEU A 279 8.64 12.29 -10.45
CA LEU A 279 9.83 11.45 -10.38
C LEU A 279 9.44 10.02 -10.82
N PRO A 280 9.82 9.59 -12.04
CA PRO A 280 9.38 8.32 -12.58
C PRO A 280 9.99 7.14 -11.83
N LEU A 281 9.15 6.33 -11.18
CA LEU A 281 9.54 5.10 -10.48
C LEU A 281 8.77 3.89 -11.01
N GLY A 282 9.48 2.87 -11.47
CA GLY A 282 8.88 1.64 -12.01
C GLY A 282 8.50 1.75 -13.49
N THR A 283 7.39 1.12 -13.87
CA THR A 283 6.89 1.07 -15.25
C THR A 283 5.66 1.98 -15.43
N GLY A 284 5.38 2.40 -16.66
CA GLY A 284 4.28 3.33 -16.97
C GLY A 284 4.56 4.76 -16.49
N ASN A 285 5.52 5.41 -17.16
CA ASN A 285 6.01 6.76 -16.85
C ASN A 285 5.90 7.67 -18.08
N ASP A 286 4.81 7.58 -18.83
CA ASP A 286 4.64 8.29 -20.09
C ASP A 286 4.57 9.80 -19.87
N LEU A 287 3.92 10.25 -18.79
CA LEU A 287 3.87 11.66 -18.45
C LEU A 287 5.27 12.21 -18.12
N ALA A 288 6.08 11.44 -17.40
CA ALA A 288 7.46 11.85 -17.08
C ALA A 288 8.34 11.96 -18.33
N ARG A 289 8.16 11.07 -19.32
CA ARG A 289 8.87 11.14 -20.61
C ARG A 289 8.47 12.38 -21.41
N VAL A 290 7.18 12.65 -21.51
CA VAL A 290 6.64 13.82 -22.25
C VAL A 290 7.09 15.13 -21.60
N LEU A 291 7.14 15.18 -20.27
CA LEU A 291 7.61 16.36 -19.53
C LEU A 291 9.15 16.49 -19.48
N GLY A 292 9.90 15.52 -19.99
CA GLY A 292 11.36 15.56 -20.06
C GLY A 292 12.08 15.18 -18.75
N TRP A 293 11.38 14.56 -17.79
CA TRP A 293 11.98 14.07 -16.55
C TRP A 293 12.75 12.76 -16.73
N GLY A 294 12.44 11.99 -17.79
CA GLY A 294 13.10 10.73 -18.14
C GLY A 294 12.18 9.52 -18.01
N SER A 295 12.74 8.32 -18.25
CA SER A 295 11.97 7.06 -18.28
C SER A 295 11.84 6.38 -16.93
N SER A 296 12.86 6.47 -16.07
CA SER A 296 12.94 5.80 -14.78
C SER A 296 14.12 6.35 -13.97
N TYR A 297 13.97 6.44 -12.66
CA TYR A 297 15.07 6.61 -11.72
C TYR A 297 15.13 5.43 -10.75
N ASP A 298 16.33 4.89 -10.55
CA ASP A 298 16.61 3.77 -9.65
C ASP A 298 17.62 4.14 -8.54
N ASP A 299 18.42 5.17 -8.76
CA ASP A 299 19.46 5.63 -7.84
C ASP A 299 19.00 6.78 -6.91
N ASP A 300 18.85 6.49 -5.62
CA ASP A 300 18.45 7.48 -4.60
C ASP A 300 19.56 8.48 -4.25
N THR A 301 20.80 8.23 -4.67
CA THR A 301 21.93 9.14 -4.40
C THR A 301 21.84 10.43 -5.21
N GLN A 302 21.18 10.40 -6.37
CA GLN A 302 20.99 11.55 -7.26
C GLN A 302 19.84 12.48 -6.82
N LEU A 303 19.08 12.11 -5.79
CA LEU A 303 17.94 12.91 -5.31
C LEU A 303 18.25 14.39 -5.02
N PRO A 304 19.39 14.77 -4.39
CA PRO A 304 19.71 16.17 -4.19
C PRO A 304 19.82 16.96 -5.50
N GLN A 305 20.40 16.36 -6.55
CA GLN A 305 20.53 16.97 -7.87
C GLN A 305 19.16 17.11 -8.55
N ILE A 306 18.27 16.13 -8.37
CA ILE A 306 16.91 16.17 -8.90
C ILE A 306 16.10 17.27 -8.22
N LEU A 307 16.21 17.41 -6.91
CA LEU A 307 15.57 18.52 -6.18
C LEU A 307 16.05 19.88 -6.70
N GLU A 308 17.35 20.01 -6.98
CA GLU A 308 17.92 21.22 -7.58
C GLU A 308 17.40 21.50 -9.00
N LYS A 309 17.18 20.45 -9.80
CA LYS A 309 16.55 20.56 -11.12
C LYS A 309 15.08 20.95 -10.99
N LEU A 310 14.35 20.40 -10.03
CA LEU A 310 12.96 20.73 -9.74
C LEU A 310 12.79 22.18 -9.27
N GLU A 311 13.74 22.72 -8.52
CA GLU A 311 13.76 24.13 -8.11
C GLU A 311 13.95 25.10 -9.29
N ARG A 312 14.61 24.67 -10.36
CA ARG A 312 14.86 25.49 -11.56
C ARG A 312 13.96 25.15 -12.76
N ALA A 313 13.07 24.17 -12.59
CA ALA A 313 12.24 23.68 -13.68
C ALA A 313 11.20 24.71 -14.10
N SER A 314 10.93 24.79 -15.41
CA SER A 314 9.84 25.60 -15.95
C SER A 314 8.51 24.86 -15.84
N THR A 315 7.44 25.57 -15.48
CA THR A 315 6.08 25.03 -15.47
C THR A 315 5.47 24.98 -16.86
N LYS A 316 4.73 23.91 -17.16
CA LYS A 316 3.91 23.79 -18.38
C LYS A 316 2.47 23.49 -17.99
N MET A 317 1.52 24.02 -18.75
CA MET A 317 0.10 23.69 -18.58
C MET A 317 -0.14 22.26 -19.05
N LEU A 318 -0.93 21.51 -18.27
CA LEU A 318 -1.33 20.14 -18.56
C LEU A 318 -2.83 20.10 -18.78
N ASP A 319 -3.25 19.67 -19.96
CA ASP A 319 -4.66 19.47 -20.28
C ASP A 319 -5.19 18.22 -19.56
N ARG A 320 -6.41 18.30 -19.03
CA ARG A 320 -7.03 17.20 -18.28
C ARG A 320 -8.42 16.89 -18.81
N TRP A 321 -8.67 15.61 -19.04
CA TRP A 321 -9.95 15.11 -19.53
C TRP A 321 -10.81 14.63 -18.36
N SER A 322 -12.06 15.08 -18.34
CA SER A 322 -13.09 14.57 -17.44
C SER A 322 -14.02 13.66 -18.23
N ILE A 323 -13.94 12.35 -17.99
CA ILE A 323 -14.71 11.34 -18.71
C ILE A 323 -15.88 10.89 -17.84
N MET A 324 -17.10 11.04 -18.33
CA MET A 324 -18.32 10.53 -17.70
C MET A 324 -18.85 9.37 -18.53
N THR A 325 -18.83 8.16 -17.96
CA THR A 325 -19.36 6.94 -18.59
C THR A 325 -20.75 6.65 -18.07
N TYR A 326 -21.71 6.43 -18.96
CA TYR A 326 -23.05 5.96 -18.62
C TYR A 326 -23.32 4.65 -19.35
N GLU A 327 -23.88 3.68 -18.61
CA GLU A 327 -24.31 2.42 -19.19
C GLU A 327 -25.62 2.64 -19.92
N LEU A 328 -25.58 2.57 -21.25
CA LEU A 328 -26.80 2.58 -22.05
C LEU A 328 -27.46 1.21 -21.91
N LYS A 329 -28.64 1.17 -21.28
CA LYS A 329 -29.58 0.06 -21.49
C LYS A 329 -30.01 0.13 -22.95
N LEU A 330 -29.35 -0.66 -23.80
CA LEU A 330 -29.80 -0.82 -25.17
C LEU A 330 -31.27 -1.25 -25.12
N PRO A 331 -32.20 -0.55 -25.79
CA PRO A 331 -33.57 -1.04 -25.89
C PRO A 331 -33.53 -2.46 -26.48
N PRO A 332 -34.40 -3.39 -26.03
CA PRO A 332 -34.54 -4.68 -26.68
C PRO A 332 -34.79 -4.39 -28.16
N LYS A 333 -33.90 -4.87 -29.05
CA LYS A 333 -34.00 -4.62 -30.50
C LYS A 333 -35.44 -4.87 -30.93
N ALA A 334 -36.18 -3.80 -31.20
CA ALA A 334 -37.39 -3.88 -32.00
C ALA A 334 -36.90 -4.28 -33.39
N SER A 335 -37.07 -5.57 -33.69
CA SER A 335 -36.89 -6.11 -35.03
C SER A 335 -37.76 -5.28 -35.98
N LEU A 336 -37.13 -4.45 -36.82
CA LEU A 336 -37.58 -4.08 -38.16
C LEU A 336 -36.53 -3.12 -38.78
N LEU A 337 -35.95 -3.57 -39.89
CA LEU A 337 -35.06 -2.91 -40.88
C LEU A 337 -33.56 -3.28 -40.84
N PRO A 338 -32.92 -3.34 -42.04
CA PRO A 338 -32.06 -4.45 -42.45
C PRO A 338 -30.59 -4.32 -42.03
N GLU A 339 -29.94 -5.48 -41.95
CA GLU A 339 -28.59 -5.74 -41.44
C GLU A 339 -27.48 -4.88 -42.09
N PRO A 340 -26.55 -4.30 -41.30
CA PRO A 340 -25.19 -4.01 -41.75
C PRO A 340 -24.34 -5.30 -41.71
N PRO A 341 -23.23 -5.37 -42.47
CA PRO A 341 -22.55 -6.62 -42.80
C PRO A 341 -21.92 -7.29 -41.58
N GLU A 342 -21.98 -8.61 -41.63
CA GLU A 342 -21.47 -9.62 -40.68
C GLU A 342 -20.20 -9.19 -39.92
N GLU A 343 -20.37 -8.85 -38.64
CA GLU A 343 -19.28 -8.86 -37.67
C GLU A 343 -19.05 -10.31 -37.23
N SER A 344 -17.83 -10.79 -37.48
CA SER A 344 -17.36 -12.17 -37.36
C SER A 344 -17.79 -12.91 -36.07
N GLU A 345 -18.26 -14.15 -36.23
CA GLU A 345 -18.67 -15.07 -35.15
C GLU A 345 -17.60 -15.31 -34.06
N GLU A 346 -16.32 -15.06 -34.36
CA GLU A 346 -15.19 -15.15 -33.42
C GLU A 346 -15.26 -14.17 -32.25
N PHE A 347 -15.93 -13.02 -32.42
CA PHE A 347 -16.02 -11.98 -31.38
C PHE A 347 -17.00 -12.36 -30.26
N TYR A 348 -18.05 -13.11 -30.58
CA TYR A 348 -19.02 -13.55 -29.57
C TYR A 348 -18.48 -14.68 -28.70
N MET A 349 -17.73 -15.62 -29.28
CA MET A 349 -17.13 -16.75 -28.55
C MET A 349 -16.14 -16.29 -27.46
N THR A 350 -15.32 -15.28 -27.74
CA THR A 350 -14.34 -14.73 -26.81
C THR A 350 -14.98 -13.97 -25.64
N ILE A 351 -16.14 -13.33 -25.83
CA ILE A 351 -16.89 -12.67 -24.75
C ILE A 351 -17.44 -13.70 -23.75
N TYR A 352 -18.01 -14.80 -24.24
CA TYR A 352 -18.50 -15.88 -23.37
C TYR A 352 -17.36 -16.55 -22.61
N GLU A 353 -16.21 -16.77 -23.25
CA GLU A 353 -15.05 -17.37 -22.62
C GLU A 353 -14.51 -16.49 -21.48
N ASN A 354 -14.42 -15.18 -21.69
CA ASN A 354 -13.99 -14.21 -20.70
C ASN A 354 -14.98 -14.09 -19.52
N SER A 355 -16.28 -14.11 -19.81
CA SER A 355 -17.33 -14.09 -18.77
C SER A 355 -17.27 -15.35 -17.89
N VAL A 356 -17.20 -16.53 -18.51
CA VAL A 356 -17.11 -17.82 -17.82
C VAL A 356 -15.82 -17.91 -16.98
N ALA A 357 -14.67 -17.49 -17.53
CA ALA A 357 -13.40 -17.47 -16.81
C ALA A 357 -13.42 -16.55 -15.58
N THR A 358 -14.09 -15.39 -15.71
CA THR A 358 -14.22 -14.41 -14.62
C THR A 358 -15.08 -14.95 -13.48
N HIS A 359 -16.24 -15.54 -13.78
CA HIS A 359 -17.13 -16.09 -12.75
C HIS A 359 -16.58 -17.36 -12.11
N LEU A 360 -15.88 -18.23 -12.87
CA LEU A 360 -15.16 -19.37 -12.31
C LEU A 360 -14.04 -18.94 -11.35
N SER A 361 -13.31 -17.87 -11.69
CA SER A 361 -12.26 -17.34 -10.81
C SER A 361 -12.82 -16.75 -9.51
N LYS A 362 -13.99 -16.08 -9.59
CA LYS A 362 -14.71 -15.58 -8.42
C LYS A 362 -15.25 -16.71 -7.52
N ILE A 363 -15.67 -17.83 -8.10
CA ILE A 363 -16.13 -19.01 -7.34
C ILE A 363 -14.96 -19.71 -6.62
N LEU A 364 -13.77 -19.74 -7.24
CA LEU A 364 -12.60 -20.45 -6.71
C LEU A 364 -11.80 -19.64 -5.68
N ASN A 365 -11.77 -18.31 -5.81
CA ASN A 365 -10.88 -17.44 -5.03
C ASN A 365 -11.61 -16.58 -3.97
N SER A 366 -12.94 -16.70 -3.86
CA SER A 366 -13.72 -15.92 -2.90
C SER A 366 -14.07 -16.74 -1.66
N ASP A 367 -13.72 -16.21 -0.49
CA ASP A 367 -14.09 -16.78 0.81
C ASP A 367 -15.51 -16.40 1.25
N GLU A 368 -16.12 -15.41 0.58
CA GLU A 368 -17.48 -14.94 0.84
C GLU A 368 -18.55 -15.81 0.16
N ARG A 369 -19.38 -16.48 0.97
CA ARG A 369 -20.43 -17.41 0.51
C ARG A 369 -21.48 -16.76 -0.41
N ALA A 370 -21.86 -15.51 -0.14
CA ALA A 370 -22.83 -14.80 -0.96
C ALA A 370 -22.30 -14.55 -2.39
N VAL A 371 -21.00 -14.26 -2.50
CA VAL A 371 -20.31 -14.00 -3.78
C VAL A 371 -20.16 -15.29 -4.60
N VAL A 372 -19.87 -16.41 -3.94
CA VAL A 372 -19.79 -17.74 -4.59
C VAL A 372 -21.16 -18.14 -5.16
N ILE A 373 -22.24 -17.96 -4.39
CA ILE A 373 -23.60 -18.31 -4.83
C ILE A 373 -24.07 -17.39 -5.95
N ALA A 374 -23.85 -16.07 -5.85
CA ALA A 374 -24.22 -15.13 -6.90
C ALA A 374 -23.42 -15.41 -8.20
N SER A 375 -22.12 -15.68 -8.07
CA SER A 375 -21.26 -15.99 -9.23
C SER A 375 -21.63 -17.32 -9.88
N ALA A 376 -22.03 -18.33 -9.09
CA ALA A 376 -22.52 -19.61 -9.61
C ALA A 376 -23.83 -19.45 -10.40
N LYS A 377 -24.78 -18.63 -9.91
CA LYS A 377 -26.04 -18.35 -10.62
C LYS A 377 -25.81 -17.64 -11.96
N ILE A 378 -24.98 -16.59 -11.96
CA ILE A 378 -24.65 -15.84 -13.18
C ILE A 378 -23.91 -16.73 -14.19
N LEU A 379 -22.99 -17.58 -13.71
CA LEU A 379 -22.32 -18.56 -14.55
C LEU A 379 -23.32 -19.54 -15.20
N CYS A 380 -24.34 -19.97 -14.45
CA CYS A 380 -25.37 -20.86 -14.99
C CYS A 380 -26.22 -20.21 -16.08
N GLU A 381 -26.61 -18.96 -15.89
CA GLU A 381 -27.35 -18.20 -16.91
C GLU A 381 -26.49 -17.98 -18.17
N THR A 382 -25.22 -17.63 -17.97
CA THR A 382 -24.27 -17.41 -19.07
C THR A 382 -24.03 -18.68 -19.89
N VAL A 383 -23.89 -19.84 -19.24
CA VAL A 383 -23.71 -21.13 -19.91
C VAL A 383 -24.98 -21.57 -20.64
N LYS A 384 -26.17 -21.35 -20.05
CA LYS A 384 -27.45 -21.66 -20.72
C LYS A 384 -27.67 -20.79 -21.97
N ASP A 385 -27.36 -19.50 -21.90
CA ASP A 385 -27.45 -18.59 -23.05
C ASP A 385 -26.42 -18.94 -24.14
N PHE A 386 -25.21 -19.36 -23.75
CA PHE A 386 -24.20 -19.86 -24.68
C PHE A 386 -24.67 -21.11 -25.43
N VAL A 387 -25.18 -22.12 -24.71
CA VAL A 387 -25.69 -23.36 -25.32
C VAL A 387 -26.85 -23.07 -26.28
N ALA A 388 -27.81 -22.24 -25.90
CA ALA A 388 -28.94 -21.88 -26.75
C ALA A 388 -28.51 -21.16 -28.05
N LYS A 389 -27.45 -20.35 -27.99
CA LYS A 389 -26.89 -19.68 -29.19
C LYS A 389 -26.12 -20.64 -30.08
N VAL A 390 -25.37 -21.58 -29.51
CA VAL A 390 -24.67 -22.63 -30.26
C VAL A 390 -25.68 -23.56 -30.95
N GLU A 391 -26.73 -23.99 -30.26
CA GLU A 391 -27.82 -24.79 -30.83
C GLU A 391 -28.49 -24.06 -32.01
N LYS A 392 -28.78 -22.76 -31.85
CA LYS A 392 -29.39 -21.94 -32.91
C LYS A 392 -28.47 -21.67 -34.11
N ALA A 393 -27.16 -21.60 -33.90
CA ALA A 393 -26.18 -21.44 -34.99
C ALA A 393 -26.05 -22.74 -35.81
N TYR A 394 -26.10 -23.90 -35.16
CA TYR A 394 -26.00 -25.20 -35.83
C TYR A 394 -27.29 -25.64 -36.52
N GLU A 395 -28.48 -25.24 -36.06
CA GLU A 395 -29.74 -25.47 -36.79
C GLU A 395 -29.78 -24.79 -38.17
N LYS A 396 -29.07 -23.66 -38.34
CA LYS A 396 -28.97 -22.93 -39.62
C LYS A 396 -28.01 -23.58 -40.62
N THR A 397 -27.12 -24.44 -40.16
CA THR A 397 -25.98 -24.93 -40.95
C THR A 397 -26.17 -26.42 -41.25
N LEU A 398 -27.17 -26.73 -42.09
CA LEU A 398 -27.56 -28.11 -42.43
C LEU A 398 -26.59 -28.77 -43.44
N GLU A 399 -25.29 -28.78 -43.16
CA GLU A 399 -24.31 -29.51 -43.99
C GLU A 399 -23.42 -30.48 -43.20
N ASN A 400 -23.39 -30.45 -41.86
CA ASN A 400 -22.57 -31.39 -41.07
C ASN A 400 -23.32 -31.96 -39.85
N ALA A 401 -24.29 -32.84 -40.10
CA ALA A 401 -25.11 -33.49 -39.07
C ALA A 401 -24.30 -34.22 -37.97
N VAL A 402 -23.11 -34.75 -38.30
CA VAL A 402 -22.25 -35.48 -37.36
C VAL A 402 -21.54 -34.54 -36.35
N VAL A 403 -21.18 -33.33 -36.78
CA VAL A 403 -20.54 -32.32 -35.91
C VAL A 403 -21.59 -31.65 -35.02
N ALA A 404 -22.78 -31.38 -35.58
CA ALA A 404 -23.92 -30.86 -34.83
C ALA A 404 -24.36 -31.80 -33.69
N ASP A 405 -24.43 -33.11 -33.96
CA ASP A 405 -24.80 -34.12 -32.96
C ASP A 405 -23.73 -34.28 -31.86
N ALA A 406 -22.43 -34.17 -32.21
CA ALA A 406 -21.34 -34.19 -31.24
C ALA A 406 -21.33 -32.95 -30.33
N VAL A 407 -21.64 -31.77 -30.87
CA VAL A 407 -21.76 -30.52 -30.09
C VAL A 407 -22.99 -30.55 -29.21
N ALA A 408 -24.14 -31.01 -29.72
CA ALA A 408 -25.38 -31.17 -28.94
C ALA A 408 -25.22 -32.15 -27.77
N ASN A 409 -24.56 -33.30 -27.99
CA ASN A 409 -24.27 -34.26 -26.94
C ASN A 409 -23.34 -33.67 -25.85
N LYS A 410 -22.34 -32.87 -26.23
CA LYS A 410 -21.45 -32.19 -25.27
C LYS A 410 -22.13 -31.03 -24.53
N CYS A 411 -23.04 -30.31 -25.18
CA CYS A 411 -23.91 -29.30 -24.54
C CYS A 411 -24.89 -29.92 -23.53
N SER A 412 -25.43 -31.11 -23.82
CA SER A 412 -26.26 -31.88 -22.89
C SER A 412 -25.48 -32.28 -21.63
N VAL A 413 -24.26 -32.82 -21.79
CA VAL A 413 -23.37 -33.16 -20.66
C VAL A 413 -22.99 -31.90 -19.86
N LEU A 414 -22.80 -30.76 -20.52
CA LEU A 414 -22.52 -29.49 -19.86
C LEU A 414 -23.69 -29.01 -19.00
N ASN A 415 -24.92 -29.09 -19.52
CA ASN A 415 -26.14 -28.75 -18.79
C ASN A 415 -26.39 -29.70 -17.61
N GLU A 416 -26.11 -30.99 -17.76
CA GLU A 416 -26.24 -31.97 -16.66
C GLU A 416 -25.23 -31.67 -15.52
N LYS A 417 -23.98 -31.37 -15.87
CA LYS A 417 -22.93 -30.96 -14.90
C LYS A 417 -23.27 -29.64 -14.21
N LEU A 418 -23.92 -28.72 -14.92
CA LEU A 418 -24.38 -27.44 -14.40
C LEU A 418 -25.49 -27.62 -13.36
N GLU A 419 -26.46 -28.48 -13.66
CA GLU A 419 -27.58 -28.79 -12.77
C GLU A 419 -27.10 -29.53 -11.51
N GLN A 420 -26.11 -30.41 -11.63
CA GLN A 420 -25.45 -31.06 -10.49
C GLN A 420 -24.70 -30.07 -9.57
N LEU A 421 -24.15 -28.99 -10.12
CA LEU A 421 -23.52 -27.93 -9.33
C LEU A 421 -24.59 -27.08 -8.61
N LEU A 422 -25.68 -26.74 -9.28
CA LEU A 422 -26.82 -26.03 -8.69
C LEU A 422 -27.45 -26.81 -7.54
N GLN A 423 -27.69 -28.11 -7.72
CA GLN A 423 -28.23 -28.98 -6.67
C GLN A 423 -27.31 -29.04 -5.44
N ALA A 424 -25.98 -29.12 -5.63
CA ALA A 424 -25.04 -29.11 -4.51
C ALA A 424 -25.11 -27.80 -3.70
N VAL A 425 -25.17 -26.66 -4.39
CA VAL A 425 -25.26 -25.33 -3.77
C VAL A 425 -26.60 -25.14 -3.05
N HIS A 426 -27.71 -25.64 -3.61
CA HIS A 426 -29.03 -25.55 -2.99
C HIS A 426 -29.20 -26.48 -1.77
N THR A 427 -28.63 -27.69 -1.80
CA THR A 427 -28.72 -28.65 -0.67
C THR A 427 -27.99 -28.14 0.57
N GLU A 428 -26.92 -27.35 0.39
CA GLU A 428 -26.21 -26.72 1.50
C GLU A 428 -27.02 -25.57 2.13
N SER A 429 -27.78 -24.81 1.31
CA SER A 429 -28.63 -23.72 1.78
C SER A 429 -29.83 -24.18 2.65
N ALA A 430 -30.42 -25.33 2.34
CA ALA A 430 -31.53 -25.90 3.11
C ALA A 430 -31.08 -26.41 4.50
N SER A 431 -29.83 -26.86 4.63
CA SER A 431 -29.27 -27.35 5.90
C SER A 431 -28.92 -26.24 6.91
N ALA A 432 -28.95 -24.97 6.50
CA ALA A 432 -28.73 -23.81 7.36
C ALA A 432 -30.04 -23.23 7.97
N ALA A 433 -31.22 -23.62 7.46
CA ALA A 433 -32.50 -23.04 7.84
C ALA A 433 -33.18 -23.69 9.07
N LEU A 434 -32.59 -24.74 9.65
CA LEU A 434 -33.12 -25.47 10.81
C LEU A 434 -32.20 -25.27 12.03
N ALA A 435 -32.31 -24.12 12.69
CA ALA A 435 -31.93 -23.95 14.10
C ALA A 435 -32.84 -22.87 14.73
N PRO A 436 -33.59 -23.14 15.82
CA PRO A 436 -34.60 -22.23 16.34
C PRO A 436 -33.96 -21.07 17.13
N ALA A 437 -34.61 -19.91 17.02
CA ALA A 437 -34.32 -18.71 17.78
C ALA A 437 -34.51 -18.93 19.30
N ILE A 438 -33.50 -18.59 20.10
CA ILE A 438 -33.67 -18.30 21.53
C ILE A 438 -33.17 -16.88 21.79
N ARG A 439 -34.06 -16.12 22.43
CA ARG A 439 -34.00 -14.70 22.77
C ARG A 439 -32.78 -14.32 23.61
N CYS A 440 -32.26 -13.14 23.31
CA CYS A 440 -31.43 -12.32 24.18
C CYS A 440 -32.22 -11.92 25.44
N LEU A 441 -31.62 -12.13 26.62
CA LEU A 441 -31.92 -11.36 27.82
C LEU A 441 -30.61 -10.95 28.52
N THR A 442 -30.73 -9.76 29.07
CA THR A 442 -29.81 -8.82 29.69
C THR A 442 -29.26 -9.23 31.06
N VAL A 443 -28.06 -8.67 31.37
CA VAL A 443 -27.67 -7.98 32.62
C VAL A 443 -26.82 -8.72 33.69
N GLU A 444 -25.77 -7.97 34.10
CA GLU A 444 -24.99 -7.92 35.37
C GLU A 444 -24.00 -9.06 35.71
N GLU A 445 -22.70 -8.72 35.86
CA GLU A 445 -21.97 -8.45 37.12
C GLU A 445 -21.83 -9.73 37.97
N GLU A 446 -20.70 -10.17 38.52
CA GLU A 446 -19.50 -9.53 39.00
C GLU A 446 -18.49 -10.65 39.41
N VAL A 447 -17.20 -10.30 39.51
CA VAL A 447 -16.24 -10.67 40.59
C VAL A 447 -15.55 -12.06 40.66
N MET A 448 -14.20 -11.94 40.71
CA MET A 448 -13.14 -12.72 41.39
C MET A 448 -12.85 -14.17 41.00
N GLU A 449 -11.61 -14.43 40.54
CA GLU A 449 -10.48 -15.05 41.30
C GLU A 449 -10.64 -16.58 41.43
N SER A 450 -9.64 -17.43 41.27
CA SER A 450 -8.19 -17.33 41.40
C SER A 450 -7.58 -18.61 40.83
N SER A 451 -6.25 -18.58 40.63
CA SER A 451 -5.32 -19.73 40.76
C SER A 451 -5.45 -20.88 39.74
N SER A 452 -4.43 -21.58 39.30
CA SER A 452 -2.97 -21.49 39.27
C SER A 452 -2.52 -22.84 38.69
N GLU A 453 -1.41 -22.84 37.94
CA GLU A 453 -0.43 -23.96 37.80
C GLU A 453 -0.94 -25.28 37.16
N GLU A 454 -0.50 -25.58 35.94
CA GLU A 454 0.59 -26.54 35.64
C GLU A 454 0.19 -28.02 35.75
N SER A 455 0.21 -28.74 34.63
CA SER A 455 0.99 -30.00 34.47
C SER A 455 0.66 -30.70 33.15
N LEU A 456 1.73 -31.15 32.51
CA LEU A 456 1.85 -31.96 31.30
C LEU A 456 1.16 -33.33 31.47
N CYS A 457 0.37 -33.76 30.47
CA CYS A 457 0.68 -34.82 29.49
C CYS A 457 0.86 -36.24 30.09
N GLU A 458 -0.08 -37.16 29.84
CA GLU A 458 0.15 -38.38 29.04
C GLU A 458 -1.10 -39.31 28.96
N SER A 459 -1.26 -39.82 27.74
CA SER A 459 -2.21 -40.76 27.13
C SER A 459 -2.65 -42.01 27.92
N ARG A 460 -3.94 -42.39 27.81
CA ARG A 460 -4.35 -43.77 27.41
C ARG A 460 -5.84 -43.88 27.02
N GLU A 461 -6.07 -44.52 25.89
CA GLU A 461 -7.36 -44.87 25.29
C GLU A 461 -8.10 -45.94 26.12
N GLN A 462 -9.42 -45.79 26.30
CA GLN A 462 -10.36 -46.92 26.22
C GLN A 462 -11.83 -46.45 26.05
N LEU A 463 -12.41 -47.04 25.00
CA LEU A 463 -13.72 -46.90 24.37
C LEU A 463 -14.94 -47.01 25.30
N LEU A 464 -15.92 -46.12 25.14
CA LEU A 464 -17.37 -46.41 25.15
C LEU A 464 -18.12 -45.37 24.29
N ASP A 465 -19.21 -45.83 23.68
CA ASP A 465 -19.83 -45.38 22.43
C ASP A 465 -20.80 -44.17 22.55
N ASP A 466 -21.10 -43.61 21.37
CA ASP A 466 -22.28 -42.81 20.98
C ASP A 466 -22.53 -41.41 21.59
N THR A 467 -22.17 -40.34 20.84
CA THR A 467 -23.13 -39.36 20.29
C THR A 467 -22.53 -38.46 19.20
N ALA A 468 -23.33 -38.18 18.18
CA ALA A 468 -22.97 -37.66 16.85
C ALA A 468 -22.22 -36.30 16.79
N LYS A 469 -21.14 -36.26 16.00
CA LYS A 469 -20.43 -35.04 15.55
C LYS A 469 -21.07 -34.44 14.27
N PRO A 470 -21.51 -33.17 14.24
CA PRO A 470 -22.00 -32.52 13.02
C PRO A 470 -20.93 -31.72 12.23
N SER A 471 -19.64 -31.77 12.60
CA SER A 471 -18.61 -30.89 11.99
C SER A 471 -17.80 -31.49 10.84
N SER A 472 -17.74 -32.82 10.64
CA SER A 472 -16.96 -33.42 9.53
C SER A 472 -17.68 -33.35 8.18
N GLN A 473 -19.02 -33.30 8.18
CA GLN A 473 -19.82 -33.27 6.96
C GLN A 473 -19.75 -31.93 6.20
N LYS A 474 -19.53 -30.80 6.88
CA LYS A 474 -19.44 -29.49 6.24
C LYS A 474 -18.14 -29.33 5.41
N ALA A 475 -17.02 -29.87 5.91
CA ALA A 475 -15.74 -29.83 5.20
C ALA A 475 -15.75 -30.76 3.96
N LEU A 476 -16.44 -31.90 4.04
CA LEU A 476 -16.62 -32.82 2.91
C LEU A 476 -17.49 -32.21 1.79
N LYS A 477 -18.57 -31.50 2.15
CA LYS A 477 -19.49 -30.86 1.19
C LYS A 477 -18.88 -29.68 0.44
N ALA A 478 -18.09 -28.84 1.11
CA ALA A 478 -17.37 -27.74 0.45
C ALA A 478 -16.33 -28.27 -0.58
N LYS A 479 -15.66 -29.39 -0.25
CA LYS A 479 -14.72 -30.06 -1.17
C LYS A 479 -15.43 -30.65 -2.40
N GLU A 480 -16.67 -31.11 -2.23
CA GLU A 480 -17.50 -31.64 -3.31
C GLU A 480 -17.94 -30.55 -4.31
N ILE A 481 -18.30 -29.36 -3.83
CA ILE A 481 -18.63 -28.20 -4.69
C ILE A 481 -17.41 -27.80 -5.53
N LEU A 482 -16.21 -27.78 -4.93
CA LEU A 482 -14.96 -27.47 -5.62
C LEU A 482 -14.63 -28.50 -6.73
N LEU A 483 -14.89 -29.78 -6.48
CA LEU A 483 -14.69 -30.85 -7.48
C LEU A 483 -15.69 -30.72 -8.64
N ARG A 484 -16.96 -30.40 -8.35
CA ARG A 484 -18.00 -30.19 -9.36
C ARG A 484 -17.72 -28.94 -10.21
N ALA A 485 -17.24 -27.84 -9.62
CA ALA A 485 -16.84 -26.63 -10.34
C ALA A 485 -15.66 -26.88 -11.30
N ASN A 486 -14.66 -27.64 -10.86
CA ASN A 486 -13.53 -28.04 -11.71
C ASN A 486 -13.97 -28.98 -12.85
N SER A 487 -14.95 -29.86 -12.61
CA SER A 487 -15.53 -30.69 -13.67
C SER A 487 -16.28 -29.86 -14.71
N LEU A 488 -17.02 -28.84 -14.29
CA LEU A 488 -17.75 -27.94 -15.17
C LEU A 488 -16.78 -27.13 -16.06
N LYS A 489 -15.71 -26.60 -15.48
CA LYS A 489 -14.64 -25.88 -16.22
C LYS A 489 -14.03 -26.73 -17.34
N LYS A 490 -13.82 -28.02 -17.10
CA LYS A 490 -13.29 -28.96 -18.11
C LYS A 490 -14.31 -29.21 -19.23
N ALA A 491 -15.59 -29.35 -18.89
CA ALA A 491 -16.65 -29.55 -19.88
C ALA A 491 -16.84 -28.32 -20.79
N VAL A 492 -16.79 -27.10 -20.24
CA VAL A 492 -16.86 -25.86 -21.03
C VAL A 492 -15.72 -25.78 -22.05
N ARG A 493 -14.48 -26.06 -21.62
CA ARG A 493 -13.32 -26.05 -22.55
C ARG A 493 -13.47 -27.07 -23.68
N GLN A 494 -14.01 -28.25 -23.40
CA GLN A 494 -14.23 -29.28 -24.42
C GLN A 494 -15.33 -28.92 -25.43
N VAL A 495 -16.34 -28.15 -25.03
CA VAL A 495 -17.38 -27.64 -25.94
C VAL A 495 -16.80 -26.54 -26.84
N ILE A 496 -16.02 -25.61 -26.28
CA ILE A 496 -15.35 -24.55 -27.05
C ILE A 496 -14.37 -25.13 -28.07
N GLU A 497 -13.61 -26.16 -27.68
CA GLU A 497 -12.61 -26.81 -28.55
C GLU A 497 -13.24 -27.63 -29.68
N GLU A 498 -14.48 -28.14 -29.54
CA GLU A 498 -15.20 -28.77 -30.65
C GLU A 498 -15.97 -27.76 -31.52
N ALA A 499 -16.59 -26.76 -30.92
CA ALA A 499 -17.28 -25.71 -31.66
C ALA A 499 -16.33 -24.96 -32.60
N SER A 500 -15.06 -24.78 -32.19
CA SER A 500 -14.00 -24.19 -33.02
C SER A 500 -13.44 -25.12 -34.11
N LYS A 501 -13.66 -26.44 -34.02
CA LYS A 501 -13.28 -27.39 -35.09
C LYS A 501 -14.31 -27.43 -36.23
N GLY A 502 -15.56 -27.08 -35.96
CA GLY A 502 -16.63 -27.03 -36.97
C GLY A 502 -16.60 -25.78 -37.86
N THR A 503 -15.84 -24.75 -37.48
CA THR A 503 -15.73 -23.45 -38.18
C THR A 503 -14.50 -23.36 -39.10
N ARG A 504 -13.70 -24.43 -39.24
CA ARG A 504 -12.50 -24.49 -40.09
C ARG A 504 -12.69 -25.30 -41.35
#